data_AF-A0A1W1BT24-F1
#
_entry.id   AF-A0A1W1BT24-F1
#
_cell.length_a   1.000
_cell.length_b   1.000
_cell.length_c   1.000
_cell.angle_alpha   90.00
_cell.angle_beta   90.00
_cell.angle_gamma   90.00
#
_symmetry.space_group_name_H-M   'P 1'
#
loop_
_entity.id
_entity.type
_entity.pdbx_description
1 polymer ?
#
loop_
_entity_poly.entity_id
_entity_poly.type
_entity_poly.pdbx_seq_one_letter_code
_entity_poly.pdbx_strand_id
1 'polypeptide(L)'
;MRLDDRSLGFVISFLLGVAWAAVLIGAVSSFLSFYHISFFFALVSSFIGMLPGLIGIILLEHIITNKEQQEELKKQTRLLQQLLTQKEQNS
;
A
#
# COMPACT_ATOMS: atom_id res chain seq x y z
N MET A 1 -2.25 -19.53 -5.07
CA MET A 1 -1.38 -19.71 -3.89
C MET A 1 -1.05 -18.33 -3.33
N ARG A 2 -1.89 -17.85 -2.41
CA ARG A 2 -1.81 -16.52 -1.76
C ARG A 2 -0.76 -16.61 -0.66
N LEU A 3 0.36 -15.91 -0.82
CA LEU A 3 1.35 -15.56 0.21
C LEU A 3 1.62 -16.67 1.24
N ASP A 4 2.77 -17.34 1.09
CA ASP A 4 3.31 -18.29 2.08
C ASP A 4 3.41 -17.67 3.50
N ASP A 5 3.36 -16.33 3.59
CA ASP A 5 3.31 -15.58 4.84
C ASP A 5 1.96 -14.86 5.05
N ARG A 6 0.98 -15.62 5.56
CA ARG A 6 -0.37 -15.14 5.89
C ARG A 6 -0.38 -13.94 6.84
N SER A 7 0.64 -13.86 7.70
CA SER A 7 0.75 -12.81 8.72
C SER A 7 1.13 -11.47 8.11
N LEU A 8 2.08 -11.47 7.17
CA LEU A 8 2.60 -10.25 6.57
C LEU A 8 1.57 -9.58 5.65
N GLY A 9 0.79 -10.37 4.91
CA GLY A 9 -0.32 -9.84 4.11
C GLY A 9 -1.41 -9.19 4.97
N PHE A 10 -1.73 -9.79 6.12
CA PHE A 10 -2.69 -9.21 7.06
C PHE A 10 -2.20 -7.87 7.63
N VAL A 11 -0.95 -7.81 8.11
CA VAL A 11 -0.37 -6.59 8.67
C VAL A 11 -0.36 -5.46 7.66
N ILE A 12 0.01 -5.75 6.41
CA ILE A 12 0.00 -4.80 5.31
C ILE A 12 -1.41 -4.25 5.05
N SER A 13 -2.41 -5.12 4.90
CA SER A 13 -3.80 -4.70 4.65
C SER A 13 -4.36 -3.90 5.83
N PHE A 14 -4.00 -4.27 7.06
CA PHE A 14 -4.37 -3.53 8.25
C PHE A 14 -3.72 -2.13 8.28
N LEU A 15 -2.41 -2.03 8.01
CA LEU A 15 -1.71 -0.74 7.94
C LEU A 15 -2.28 0.17 6.86
N LEU A 16 -2.65 -0.38 5.69
CA LEU A 16 -3.31 0.39 4.62
C LEU A 16 -4.66 0.95 5.10
N GLY A 17 -5.45 0.15 5.81
CA GLY A 17 -6.70 0.59 6.43
C GLY A 17 -6.49 1.69 7.47
N VAL A 18 -5.46 1.55 8.32
CA VAL A 18 -5.08 2.57 9.31
C VAL A 18 -4.63 3.86 8.61
N ALA A 19 -3.89 3.78 7.52
CA ALA A 19 -3.46 4.95 6.75
C ALA A 19 -4.66 5.70 6.15
N TRP A 20 -5.65 5.00 5.61
CA TRP A 20 -6.92 5.59 5.16
C TRP A 20 -7.71 6.24 6.31
N ALA A 21 -7.77 5.59 7.48
CA ALA A 21 -8.40 6.17 8.65
C ALA A 21 -7.66 7.45 9.10
N ALA A 22 -6.33 7.46 9.07
CA ALA A 22 -5.51 8.63 9.40
C ALA A 22 -5.76 9.79 8.43
N VAL A 23 -5.94 9.52 7.13
CA VAL A 23 -6.34 10.53 6.13
C VAL A 23 -7.66 11.19 6.52
N LEU A 24 -8.69 10.38 6.80
CA LEU A 24 -10.01 10.90 7.16
C LEU A 24 -9.99 11.65 8.49
N ILE A 25 -9.34 11.09 9.50
CA ILE A 25 -9.21 11.73 10.82
C ILE A 25 -8.45 13.04 10.70
N GLY A 26 -7.34 13.07 9.96
CA GLY A 26 -6.56 14.29 9.71
C GLY A 26 -7.38 15.36 9.00
N ALA A 27 -8.08 14.99 7.93
CA ALA A 27 -8.94 15.90 7.18
C ALA A 27 -10.06 16.49 8.04
N VAL A 28 -10.81 15.64 8.76
CA VAL A 28 -11.96 16.05 9.56
C VAL A 28 -11.52 16.85 10.79
N SER A 29 -10.47 16.40 11.49
CA SER A 29 -9.96 17.11 12.68
C SER A 29 -9.40 18.49 12.33
N SER A 30 -8.65 18.61 11.23
CA SER A 30 -8.18 19.91 10.74
C SER A 30 -9.35 20.81 10.33
N PHE A 31 -10.34 20.28 9.60
CA PHE A 31 -11.51 21.05 9.20
C PHE A 31 -12.27 21.60 10.42
N LEU A 32 -12.60 20.75 11.39
CA LEU A 32 -13.32 21.16 12.60
C LEU A 32 -12.52 22.15 13.45
N SER A 33 -11.19 22.00 13.50
CA SER A 33 -10.32 22.91 14.24
C SER A 33 -10.33 24.32 13.67
N PHE A 34 -10.44 24.49 12.34
CA PHE A 34 -10.33 25.80 11.68
C PHE A 34 -11.65 26.34 11.13
N TYR A 35 -12.74 25.57 11.22
CA TYR A 35 -14.08 25.97 10.76
C TYR A 35 -14.56 27.28 11.37
N HIS A 36 -14.20 27.55 12.62
CA HIS A 36 -14.58 28.77 13.34
C HIS A 36 -13.89 30.04 12.81
N ILE A 37 -12.76 29.92 12.11
CA ILE A 37 -12.01 31.06 11.57
C ILE A 37 -12.58 31.47 10.21
N SER A 38 -12.64 30.53 9.28
CA SER A 38 -13.19 30.75 7.95
C SER A 38 -13.39 29.42 7.25
N PHE A 39 -14.52 29.26 6.57
CA PHE A 39 -14.82 28.06 5.79
C PHE A 39 -13.73 27.74 4.75
N PHE A 40 -13.24 28.76 4.04
CA PHE A 40 -12.19 28.57 3.02
C PHE A 40 -10.88 28.09 3.64
N PHE A 41 -10.49 28.69 4.77
CA PHE A 41 -9.29 28.31 5.49
C PHE A 41 -9.39 26.88 6.06
N ALA A 42 -10.56 26.51 6.58
CA ALA A 42 -10.84 25.16 7.05
C ALA A 42 -10.68 24.12 5.93
N LEU A 43 -11.14 24.42 4.71
CA LEU A 43 -11.01 23.53 3.56
C LEU A 43 -9.54 23.32 3.16
N VAL A 44 -8.74 24.38 3.10
CA VAL A 44 -7.30 24.28 2.85
C VAL A 44 -6.59 23.49 3.96
N SER A 45 -6.92 23.77 5.23
CA SER A 45 -6.34 23.08 6.37
C SER A 45 -6.68 21.58 6.38
N SER A 46 -7.88 21.20 5.95
CA SER A 46 -8.30 19.81 5.81
C SER A 46 -7.45 19.07 4.77
N PHE A 47 -7.15 19.75 3.65
CA PHE A 47 -6.28 19.23 2.61
C PHE A 47 -4.83 19.04 3.10
N ILE A 48 -4.35 19.93 3.97
CA ILE A 48 -3.04 19.77 4.62
C ILE A 48 -3.08 18.64 5.65
N GLY A 49 -4.17 18.54 6.42
CA GLY A 49 -4.37 17.53 7.46
C GLY A 49 -4.39 16.09 6.93
N MET A 50 -4.81 15.88 5.68
CA MET A 50 -4.74 14.55 5.06
C MET A 50 -3.34 14.14 4.56
N LEU A 51 -2.42 15.09 4.35
CA LEU A 51 -1.11 14.81 3.75
C LEU A 51 -0.30 13.73 4.48
N PRO A 52 -0.18 13.73 5.81
CA PRO A 52 0.59 12.71 6.51
C PRO A 52 0.04 11.29 6.26
N GLY A 53 -1.28 11.15 6.22
CA GLY A 53 -1.94 9.87 5.92
C GLY A 53 -1.72 9.43 4.47
N LEU A 54 -1.82 10.36 3.52
CA LEU A 54 -1.59 10.08 2.09
C LEU A 54 -0.14 9.67 1.81
N ILE A 55 0.83 10.33 2.44
CA ILE A 55 2.25 9.92 2.36
C ILE A 55 2.41 8.49 2.89
N GLY A 56 1.74 8.17 4.00
CA GLY A 56 1.71 6.81 4.56
C GLY A 56 1.17 5.77 3.57
N ILE A 57 0.07 6.09 2.88
CA ILE A 57 -0.52 5.21 1.84
C ILE A 57 0.49 4.95 0.72
N ILE A 58 1.10 6.00 0.17
CA ILE A 58 2.06 5.86 -0.95
C ILE A 58 3.26 4.98 -0.55
N LEU A 59 3.80 5.19 0.65
CA LEU A 59 4.93 4.38 1.14
C LEU A 59 4.53 2.91 1.32
N LEU A 60 3.35 2.65 1.89
CA LEU A 60 2.83 1.30 2.04
C LEU A 60 2.62 0.64 0.69
N GLU A 61 2.00 1.33 -0.26
CA GLU A 61 1.69 0.81 -1.59
C GLU A 61 2.97 0.51 -2.39
N HIS A 62 4.02 1.32 -2.22
CA HIS A 62 5.34 1.04 -2.78
C HIS A 62 5.95 -0.25 -2.21
N ILE A 63 5.87 -0.46 -0.90
CA ILE A 63 6.37 -1.68 -0.24
C ILE A 63 5.61 -2.92 -0.73
N ILE A 64 4.27 -2.82 -0.84
CA ILE A 64 3.41 -3.90 -1.34
C ILE A 64 3.79 -4.29 -2.76
N THR A 65 3.85 -3.30 -3.65
CA THR A 65 4.15 -3.51 -5.06
C THR A 65 5.52 -4.18 -5.24
N ASN A 66 6.54 -3.73 -4.50
CA ASN A 66 7.87 -4.32 -4.58
C ASN A 66 7.89 -5.78 -4.10
N LYS A 67 7.13 -6.10 -3.04
CA LYS A 67 7.00 -7.48 -2.56
C LYS A 67 6.33 -8.37 -3.61
N GLU A 68 5.25 -7.90 -4.24
CA GLU A 68 4.54 -8.64 -5.29
C GLU A 68 5.44 -8.89 -6.50
N GLN A 69 6.22 -7.90 -6.94
CA GLN A 69 7.21 -8.06 -8.01
C GLN A 69 8.25 -9.14 -7.68
N GLN A 70 8.76 -9.19 -6.44
CA GLN A 70 9.71 -10.22 -6.05
C GLN A 70 9.11 -11.63 -6.06
N GLU A 71 7.85 -11.77 -5.64
CA GLU A 71 7.15 -13.05 -5.71
C GLU A 71 6.87 -13.49 -7.14
N GLU A 72 6.53 -12.54 -8.02
CA GLU A 72 6.32 -12.81 -9.43
C GLU A 72 7.62 -13.25 -10.12
N LEU A 73 8.73 -12.54 -9.89
CA LEU A 73 10.07 -12.91 -10.38
C LEU A 73 10.45 -14.33 -9.95
N LYS A 74 10.23 -14.70 -8.67
CA LYS A 74 10.50 -16.06 -8.19
C LYS A 74 9.66 -17.10 -8.92
N LYS A 75 8.39 -16.82 -9.22
CA LYS A 75 7.53 -17.72 -10.00
C LYS A 75 8.03 -17.86 -11.43
N GLN A 76 8.39 -16.76 -12.08
CA GLN A 76 8.93 -16.77 -13.44
C GLN A 76 10.24 -17.58 -13.52
N THR A 77 11.16 -17.41 -12.57
CA THR A 77 12.41 -18.20 -12.52
C THR A 77 12.15 -19.71 -12.37
N ARG A 78 11.19 -20.09 -11.50
CA ARG A 78 10.81 -21.50 -11.34
C ARG A 78 10.22 -22.09 -12.62
N LEU A 79 9.36 -21.35 -13.31
CA LEU A 79 8.78 -21.78 -14.59
C LEU A 79 9.86 -21.93 -15.66
N LEU A 80 10.82 -21.00 -15.71
CA LEU A 80 11.93 -21.05 -16.66
C LEU A 80 12.83 -22.28 -16.42
N GLN A 81 13.11 -22.60 -15.15
CA GLN A 81 13.85 -23.82 -14.78
C GLN A 81 13.11 -25.08 -15.22
N GLN A 82 11.79 -25.17 -14.99
CA GLN A 82 10.99 -26.32 -15.43
C GLN A 82 11.02 -26.51 -16.95
N LEU A 83 10.92 -25.42 -17.72
CA LEU A 83 11.01 -25.45 -19.17
C LEU A 83 12.40 -25.90 -19.67
N LEU A 84 13.47 -25.45 -19.02
CA LEU A 84 14.84 -25.88 -19.31
C LEU A 84 15.01 -27.39 -19.07
N THR A 85 14.60 -27.90 -17.91
CA THR A 85 14.69 -29.33 -17.59
C THR A 85 13.87 -30.18 -18.57
N GLN A 86 12.66 -29.73 -18.93
CA GLN A 86 11.83 -30.44 -19.90
C GLN A 86 12.44 -30.46 -21.30
N LYS A 87 13.15 -29.39 -21.69
CA LYS A 87 13.88 -29.34 -22.97
C LYS A 87 15.07 -30.30 -22.98
N GLU A 88 15.83 -30.37 -21.89
CA GLU A 88 16.95 -31.30 -21.74
C GLU A 88 16.51 -32.77 -21.74
N GLN A 89 15.33 -33.09 -21.20
CA GLN A 89 14.79 -34.45 -21.20
C GLN A 89 14.23 -34.91 -22.55
N ASN A 90 13.91 -33.96 -23.46
CA ASN A 90 13.36 -34.22 -24.79
C ASN A 90 14.39 -34.10 -25.93
N SER A 91 15.69 -33.89 -25.62
CA SER A 91 16.82 -33.95 -26.58
C SER A 91 17.64 -35.21 -26.36
#